data_AF-A0A966KES5-F1
#
_entry.id   AF-A0A966KES5-F1
#
_cell.length_a   1.000
_cell.length_b   1.000
_cell.length_c   1.000
_cell.angle_alpha   90.00
_cell.angle_beta   90.00
_cell.angle_gamma   90.00
#
_symmetry.space_group_name_H-M   'P 1'
#
loop_
_entity.id
_entity.type
_entity.pdbx_description
1 polymer ?
#
loop_
_entity_poly.entity_id
_entity_poly.type
_entity_poly.pdbx_seq_one_letter_code
_entity_poly.pdbx_strand_id
1 'polypeptide(L)'
;MDKRFLGAFIDPAPLPRMLGRTLYPWCLKYRVRLMAFESPLMTGSRSVTPADLLFACQVCADEEIGGRIGWKDQLRIMRLMRNPARFEMYLKAFADYILVAHWPKFWEQSAKKSAGDKGVPWPLAIVANLIASGIPEKRAWEMPECQAIWYNSALAIRKGADVAIMSPEEEAFMAEEEAKEKAAAASNPAKETNPTNG
;
A
#
# COMPACT_ATOMS: atom_id res chain seq x y z
N MET A 1 19.45 -0.18 -12.48
CA MET A 1 19.00 -0.47 -11.10
C MET A 1 17.51 -0.14 -11.01
N ASP A 2 16.73 -0.95 -10.31
CA ASP A 2 15.27 -0.80 -10.21
C ASP A 2 14.88 0.55 -9.58
N LYS A 3 14.04 1.34 -10.25
CA LYS A 3 13.59 2.66 -9.77
C LYS A 3 12.81 2.58 -8.46
N ARG A 4 12.09 1.48 -8.23
CA ARG A 4 11.31 1.24 -7.00
C ARG A 4 12.24 0.98 -5.83
N PHE A 5 13.29 0.19 -6.08
CA PHE A 5 14.37 -0.01 -5.11
C PHE A 5 15.03 1.34 -4.77
N LEU A 6 15.41 2.13 -5.78
CA LEU A 6 15.99 3.46 -5.53
C LEU A 6 15.04 4.34 -4.71
N GLY A 7 13.76 4.42 -5.07
CA GLY A 7 12.77 5.20 -4.31
C GLY A 7 12.52 4.69 -2.88
N ALA A 8 12.64 3.39 -2.64
CA ALA A 8 12.50 2.83 -1.30
C ALA A 8 13.68 3.17 -0.36
N PHE A 9 14.90 3.36 -0.89
CA PHE A 9 16.12 3.51 -0.09
C PHE A 9 16.81 4.87 -0.18
N ILE A 10 16.58 5.64 -1.25
CA ILE A 10 17.31 6.88 -1.56
C ILE A 10 16.44 8.12 -1.45
N ASP A 11 15.11 7.99 -1.39
CA ASP A 11 14.24 9.15 -1.18
C ASP A 11 14.01 9.37 0.32
N PRO A 12 14.76 10.26 1.00
CA PRO A 12 14.40 10.71 2.32
C PRO A 12 13.19 11.62 2.17
N ALA A 13 11.99 11.05 2.00
CA ALA A 13 10.79 11.86 1.96
C ALA A 13 10.74 12.69 3.26
N PRO A 14 10.86 14.02 3.20
CA PRO A 14 10.75 14.85 4.40
C PRO A 14 9.41 14.55 5.03
N LEU A 15 9.38 14.41 6.37
CA LEU A 15 8.18 14.01 7.10
C LEU A 15 6.98 14.87 6.64
N PRO A 16 6.03 14.28 5.90
CA PRO A 16 5.04 15.10 5.22
C PRO A 16 4.13 15.72 6.27
N ARG A 17 3.81 17.00 6.06
CA ARG A 17 2.82 17.68 6.89
C ARG A 17 1.44 17.53 6.28
N MET A 18 0.57 16.81 6.98
CA MET A 18 -0.79 16.55 6.54
C MET A 18 -1.78 16.90 7.65
N LEU A 19 -2.82 17.68 7.30
CA LEU A 19 -3.88 18.10 8.22
C LEU A 19 -3.36 18.67 9.57
N GLY A 20 -2.23 19.38 9.51
CA GLY A 20 -1.60 20.03 10.67
C GLY A 20 -0.76 19.10 11.56
N ARG A 21 -0.44 17.90 11.08
CA ARG A 21 0.41 16.90 11.75
C ARG A 21 1.66 16.65 10.93
N THR A 22 2.76 16.33 11.59
CA THR A 22 3.98 15.82 10.95
C THR A 22 3.93 14.31 11.01
N LEU A 23 3.87 13.64 9.85
CA LEU A 23 3.72 12.19 9.81
C LEU A 23 5.10 11.54 9.84
N TYR A 24 5.27 10.52 10.68
CA TYR A 24 6.44 9.64 10.63
C TYR A 24 6.46 8.84 9.32
N PRO A 25 7.58 8.21 8.93
CA PRO A 25 7.58 7.37 7.74
C PRO A 25 6.55 6.23 7.85
N TRP A 26 5.84 5.96 6.74
CA TRP A 26 4.87 4.87 6.69
C TRP A 26 5.56 3.52 6.91
N CYS A 27 5.12 2.78 7.94
CA CYS A 27 5.72 1.53 8.37
C CYS A 27 4.66 0.50 8.78
N LEU A 28 5.08 -0.76 8.96
CA LEU A 28 4.20 -1.88 9.31
C LEU A 28 3.44 -1.64 10.63
N LYS A 29 4.04 -0.91 11.58
CA LYS A 29 3.37 -0.47 12.82
C LYS A 29 2.07 0.29 12.55
N TYR A 30 2.12 1.29 11.66
CA TYR A 30 0.96 2.11 11.35
C TYR A 30 -0.07 1.38 10.49
N ARG A 31 0.37 0.52 9.56
CA ARG A 31 -0.52 -0.38 8.82
C ARG A 31 -1.34 -1.25 9.77
N VAL A 32 -0.68 -1.96 10.69
CA VAL A 32 -1.37 -2.85 11.64
C VAL A 32 -2.35 -2.08 12.50
N ARG A 33 -1.97 -0.90 13.01
CA ARG A 33 -2.89 -0.04 13.77
C ARG A 33 -4.14 0.30 12.94
N LEU A 34 -3.98 0.75 11.70
CA LEU A 34 -5.13 1.10 10.84
C LEU A 34 -5.97 -0.11 10.44
N MET A 35 -5.37 -1.29 10.28
CA MET A 35 -6.11 -2.53 10.08
C MET A 35 -6.94 -2.90 11.32
N ALA A 36 -6.41 -2.71 12.53
CA ALA A 36 -7.12 -3.01 13.78
C ALA A 36 -8.36 -2.12 13.99
N PHE A 37 -8.35 -0.90 13.45
CA PHE A 37 -9.50 0.01 13.43
C PHE A 37 -10.36 -0.11 12.17
N GLU A 38 -10.14 -1.14 11.36
CA GLU A 38 -10.89 -1.41 10.12
C GLU A 38 -10.93 -0.20 9.16
N SER A 39 -9.86 0.59 9.15
CA SER A 39 -9.83 1.84 8.38
C SER A 39 -10.14 1.56 6.90
N PRO A 40 -11.08 2.28 6.27
CA PRO A 40 -11.42 2.08 4.86
C PRO A 40 -10.24 2.37 3.93
N LEU A 41 -9.25 3.15 4.40
CA LEU A 41 -7.99 3.37 3.69
C LEU A 41 -7.16 2.09 3.55
N MET A 42 -7.32 1.12 4.45
CA MET A 42 -6.63 -0.17 4.40
C MET A 42 -7.51 -1.30 3.86
N THR A 43 -8.80 -1.31 4.24
CA THR A 43 -9.72 -2.42 3.96
C THR A 43 -10.51 -2.24 2.66
N GLY A 44 -10.69 -1.01 2.19
CA GLY A 44 -11.59 -0.70 1.07
C GLY A 44 -13.07 -1.06 1.34
N SER A 45 -13.44 -1.34 2.59
CA SER A 45 -14.78 -1.85 2.96
C SER A 45 -15.91 -0.86 2.70
N ARG A 46 -15.62 0.45 2.71
CA ARG A 46 -16.56 1.54 2.46
C ARG A 46 -15.85 2.76 1.89
N SER A 47 -16.62 3.77 1.49
CA SER A 47 -16.06 5.06 1.08
C SER A 47 -15.28 5.73 2.23
N VAL A 48 -14.17 6.35 1.85
CA VAL A 48 -13.29 7.08 2.78
C VAL A 48 -13.90 8.46 3.04
N THR A 49 -14.00 8.84 4.32
CA THR A 49 -14.47 10.16 4.75
C THR A 49 -13.31 11.04 5.21
N PRO A 50 -13.51 12.37 5.32
CA PRO A 50 -12.51 13.26 5.90
C PRO A 50 -12.09 12.89 7.34
N ALA A 51 -13.00 12.29 8.13
CA ALA A 51 -12.68 11.82 9.47
C ALA A 51 -11.74 10.61 9.43
N ASP A 52 -11.91 9.70 8.47
CA ASP A 52 -11.02 8.54 8.29
C ASP A 52 -9.60 8.97 7.92
N LEU A 53 -9.48 9.94 7.02
CA LEU A 53 -8.19 10.50 6.63
C LEU A 53 -7.51 11.21 7.80
N LEU A 54 -8.26 11.99 8.58
CA LEU A 54 -7.73 12.66 9.77
C LEU A 54 -7.23 11.63 10.79
N PHE A 55 -8.02 10.58 11.04
CA PHE A 55 -7.65 9.49 11.92
C PHE A 55 -6.37 8.79 11.45
N ALA A 56 -6.25 8.51 10.15
CA ALA A 56 -5.03 7.94 9.59
C ALA A 56 -3.79 8.83 9.78
N CYS A 57 -3.96 10.15 9.62
CA CYS A 57 -2.90 11.12 9.93
C CYS A 57 -2.52 11.13 11.42
N GLN A 58 -3.50 10.99 12.32
CA GLN A 58 -3.27 10.90 13.77
C GLN A 58 -2.47 9.65 14.13
N VAL A 59 -2.84 8.49 13.57
CA VAL A 59 -2.11 7.22 13.76
C VAL A 59 -0.65 7.35 13.27
N CYS A 60 -0.45 7.94 12.09
CA CYS A 60 0.89 8.14 11.50
C CYS A 60 1.72 9.23 12.21
N ALA A 61 1.10 10.08 13.02
CA ALA A 61 1.78 11.06 13.87
C ALA A 61 2.16 10.51 15.25
N ASP A 62 1.82 9.24 15.54
CA ASP A 62 1.98 8.60 16.86
C ASP A 62 1.27 9.35 17.99
N GLU A 63 0.17 10.03 17.66
CA GLU A 63 -0.70 10.69 18.63
C GLU A 63 -1.57 9.66 19.37
N GLU A 64 -1.95 9.96 20.62
CA GLU A 64 -2.84 9.12 21.42
C GLU A 64 -4.19 8.93 20.73
N ILE A 65 -4.67 7.69 20.70
CA ILE A 65 -5.92 7.29 20.04
C ILE A 65 -7.02 7.10 21.09
N GLY A 66 -8.24 7.57 20.81
CA GLY A 66 -9.40 7.38 21.71
C GLY A 66 -9.86 8.63 22.46
N GLY A 67 -9.16 9.76 22.29
CA GLY A 67 -9.60 11.06 22.79
C GLY A 67 -10.74 11.68 21.97
N ARG A 68 -11.45 12.66 22.56
CA ARG A 68 -12.44 13.47 21.83
C ARG A 68 -11.74 14.28 20.74
N ILE A 69 -12.36 14.35 19.56
CA ILE A 69 -11.89 15.19 18.45
C ILE A 69 -11.88 16.65 18.92
N GLY A 70 -10.70 17.27 18.89
CA GLY A 70 -10.54 18.68 19.25
C GLY A 70 -11.20 19.62 18.25
N TRP A 71 -11.51 20.85 18.67
CA TRP A 71 -12.17 21.84 17.81
C TRP A 71 -11.39 22.15 16.51
N LYS A 72 -10.04 22.13 16.57
CA LYS A 72 -9.19 22.32 15.38
C LYS A 72 -9.40 21.22 14.35
N ASP A 73 -9.55 19.99 14.80
CA ASP A 73 -9.80 18.82 13.96
C ASP A 73 -11.21 18.82 13.40
N GLN A 74 -12.20 19.22 14.21
CA GLN A 74 -13.56 19.42 13.74
C GLN A 74 -13.63 20.44 12.60
N LEU A 75 -12.90 21.57 12.72
CA LEU A 75 -12.80 22.56 11.65
C LEU A 75 -12.12 22.02 10.39
N ARG A 76 -11.08 21.18 10.55
CA ARG A 76 -10.41 20.53 9.41
C ARG A 76 -11.37 19.59 8.68
N ILE A 77 -12.11 18.76 9.41
CA ILE A 77 -13.14 17.86 8.85
C ILE A 77 -14.19 18.67 8.10
N MET A 78 -14.78 19.69 8.74
CA MET A 78 -15.79 20.53 8.09
C MET A 78 -15.27 21.22 6.81
N ARG A 79 -14.01 21.67 6.82
CA ARG A 79 -13.39 22.29 5.65
C ARG A 79 -13.21 21.31 4.49
N LEU A 80 -12.85 20.06 4.78
CA LEU A 80 -12.72 19.01 3.77
C LEU A 80 -14.09 18.56 3.24
N MET A 81 -15.10 18.44 4.10
CA MET A 81 -16.46 18.10 3.68
C MET A 81 -17.06 19.14 2.72
N ARG A 82 -16.73 20.42 2.92
CA ARG A 82 -17.19 21.53 2.05
C ARG A 82 -16.38 21.67 0.76
N ASN A 83 -15.24 21.00 0.64
CA ASN A 83 -14.37 21.11 -0.54
C ASN A 83 -13.87 19.71 -0.95
N PRO A 84 -14.67 18.99 -1.76
CA PRO A 84 -14.33 17.63 -2.22
C PRO A 84 -13.01 17.56 -2.97
N ALA A 85 -12.71 18.51 -3.85
CA ALA A 85 -11.44 18.56 -4.59
C ALA A 85 -10.23 18.64 -3.64
N ARG A 86 -10.34 19.41 -2.54
CA ARG A 86 -9.30 19.46 -1.51
C ARG A 86 -9.18 18.14 -0.75
N PHE A 87 -10.29 17.46 -0.51
CA PHE A 87 -10.28 16.15 0.13
C PHE A 87 -9.59 15.11 -0.75
N GLU A 88 -9.92 15.05 -2.04
CA GLU A 88 -9.27 14.19 -3.03
C GLU A 88 -7.76 14.45 -3.14
N MET A 89 -7.35 15.72 -3.15
CA MET A 89 -5.94 16.10 -3.14
C MET A 89 -5.21 15.52 -1.91
N TYR A 90 -5.81 15.56 -0.73
CA TYR A 90 -5.19 14.97 0.46
C TYR A 90 -5.22 13.44 0.45
N LEU A 91 -6.26 12.81 -0.10
CA LEU A 91 -6.28 11.36 -0.30
C LEU A 91 -5.14 10.92 -1.21
N LYS A 92 -4.94 11.63 -2.32
CA LYS A 92 -3.80 11.38 -3.21
C LYS A 92 -2.47 11.57 -2.50
N ALA A 93 -2.31 12.68 -1.75
CA ALA A 93 -1.09 12.92 -0.99
C ALA A 93 -0.82 11.84 0.06
N PHE A 94 -1.87 11.29 0.69
CA PHE A 94 -1.73 10.17 1.62
C PHE A 94 -1.33 8.88 0.90
N ALA A 95 -1.94 8.59 -0.26
CA ALA A 95 -1.59 7.45 -1.11
C ALA A 95 -0.16 7.52 -1.66
N ASP A 96 0.33 8.72 -2.00
CA ASP A 96 1.72 8.92 -2.40
C ASP A 96 2.67 8.70 -1.19
N TYR A 97 2.29 9.19 0.00
CA TYR A 97 3.06 9.05 1.25
C TYR A 97 3.27 7.60 1.71
N ILE A 98 2.34 6.67 1.45
CA ILE A 98 2.50 5.26 1.85
C ILE A 98 3.52 4.50 0.99
N LEU A 99 4.00 5.11 -0.12
CA LEU A 99 5.08 4.59 -0.96
C LEU A 99 4.83 3.18 -1.53
N VAL A 100 3.57 2.80 -1.75
CA VAL A 100 3.21 1.50 -2.36
C VAL A 100 3.82 1.34 -3.75
N ALA A 101 3.94 2.44 -4.50
CA ALA A 101 4.60 2.45 -5.81
C ALA A 101 6.09 2.02 -5.77
N HIS A 102 6.72 2.05 -4.59
CA HIS A 102 8.13 1.67 -4.40
C HIS A 102 8.30 0.24 -3.88
N TRP A 103 7.23 -0.53 -3.77
CA TRP A 103 7.31 -1.95 -3.43
C TRP A 103 7.91 -2.75 -4.59
N PRO A 104 8.63 -3.84 -4.32
CA PRO A 104 8.96 -4.81 -5.37
C PRO A 104 7.66 -5.41 -5.94
N LYS A 105 7.58 -5.57 -7.27
CA LYS A 105 6.56 -6.41 -7.90
C LYS A 105 7.14 -7.79 -8.15
N PHE A 106 6.33 -8.80 -7.89
CA PHE A 106 6.69 -10.19 -8.08
C PHE A 106 5.98 -10.73 -9.31
N TRP A 107 6.62 -11.63 -10.03
CA TRP A 107 5.93 -12.45 -11.02
C TRP A 107 4.84 -13.29 -10.34
N GLU A 108 3.70 -13.48 -11.01
CA GLU A 108 2.68 -14.40 -10.52
C GLU A 108 3.27 -15.82 -10.46
N GLN A 109 3.42 -16.34 -9.24
CA GLN A 109 3.78 -17.73 -9.06
C GLN A 109 2.58 -18.59 -9.46
N SER A 110 2.71 -19.31 -10.57
CA SER A 110 1.77 -20.35 -10.94
C SER A 110 1.76 -21.43 -9.84
N ALA A 111 0.61 -21.53 -9.16
CA ALA A 111 0.14 -22.72 -8.45
C ALA A 111 0.88 -23.24 -7.19
N LYS A 112 1.77 -22.48 -6.55
CA LYS A 112 2.10 -22.76 -5.13
C LYS A 112 1.54 -21.64 -4.27
N LYS A 113 0.39 -21.93 -3.62
CA LYS A 113 -0.17 -21.12 -2.53
C LYS A 113 1.00 -20.60 -1.69
N SER A 114 1.16 -19.29 -1.68
CA SER A 114 2.13 -18.62 -0.82
C SER A 114 2.07 -19.24 0.57
N ALA A 115 3.22 -19.54 1.17
CA ALA A 115 3.31 -20.20 2.48
C ALA A 115 2.76 -19.34 3.65
N GLY A 116 1.93 -18.34 3.36
CA GLY A 116 1.39 -17.35 4.29
C GLY A 116 0.02 -17.69 4.87
N ASP A 117 -0.70 -18.69 4.35
CA ASP A 117 -2.11 -18.88 4.74
C ASP A 117 -2.34 -19.85 5.91
N LYS A 118 -1.38 -19.93 6.85
CA LYS A 118 -1.53 -20.70 8.11
C LYS A 118 -2.07 -19.85 9.26
N GLY A 119 -2.87 -18.83 8.96
CA GLY A 119 -3.47 -17.93 9.96
C GLY A 119 -2.53 -16.88 10.54
N VAL A 120 -1.31 -16.71 10.00
CA VAL A 120 -0.38 -15.67 10.44
C VAL A 120 -0.64 -14.39 9.64
N PRO A 121 -0.94 -13.24 10.28
CA PRO A 121 -1.11 -11.98 9.56
C PRO A 121 0.13 -11.62 8.75
N TRP A 122 -0.08 -11.18 7.50
CA TRP A 122 1.01 -10.82 6.58
C TRP A 122 2.05 -9.83 7.17
N PRO A 123 1.67 -8.75 7.89
CA PRO A 123 2.66 -7.86 8.50
C PRO A 123 3.55 -8.59 9.52
N LEU A 124 2.97 -9.51 10.29
CA LEU A 124 3.70 -10.30 11.28
C LEU A 124 4.66 -11.29 10.62
N ALA A 125 4.27 -11.90 9.50
CA ALA A 125 5.15 -12.80 8.75
C ALA A 125 6.42 -12.07 8.28
N ILE A 126 6.28 -10.84 7.80
CA ILE A 126 7.42 -9.99 7.41
C ILE A 126 8.29 -9.69 8.64
N VAL A 127 7.70 -9.15 9.70
CA VAL A 127 8.44 -8.77 10.91
C VAL A 127 9.18 -9.95 11.52
N ALA A 128 8.53 -11.11 11.62
CA ALA A 128 9.15 -12.34 12.14
C ALA A 128 10.36 -12.76 11.29
N ASN A 129 10.28 -12.68 9.96
CA ASN A 129 11.40 -13.03 9.09
C ASN A 129 12.57 -12.04 9.22
N LEU A 130 12.28 -10.74 9.37
CA LEU A 130 13.29 -9.70 9.60
C LEU A 130 14.00 -9.92 10.95
N ILE A 131 13.25 -10.18 12.02
CA ILE A 131 13.79 -10.46 13.36
C ILE A 131 14.63 -11.73 13.35
N ALA A 132 14.13 -12.81 12.77
CA ALA A 132 14.88 -14.06 12.61
C ALA A 132 16.17 -13.91 11.79
N SER A 133 16.28 -12.82 11.02
CA SER A 133 17.46 -12.48 10.22
C SER A 133 18.38 -11.45 10.90
N GLY A 134 18.15 -11.14 12.17
CA GLY A 134 19.01 -10.28 12.99
C GLY A 134 18.64 -8.80 13.05
N ILE A 135 17.51 -8.39 12.46
CA ILE A 135 17.04 -7.00 12.56
C ILE A 135 16.36 -6.81 13.92
N PRO A 136 16.75 -5.80 14.73
CA PRO A 136 16.09 -5.54 16.01
C PRO A 136 14.59 -5.32 15.83
N GLU A 137 13.78 -5.84 16.75
CA GLU A 137 12.31 -5.80 16.68
C GLU A 137 11.75 -4.39 16.42
N LYS A 138 12.22 -3.39 17.17
CA LYS A 138 11.81 -2.00 16.97
C LYS A 138 12.05 -1.53 15.53
N ARG A 139 13.22 -1.84 14.96
CA ARG A 139 13.55 -1.49 13.57
C ARG A 139 12.71 -2.26 12.57
N ALA A 140 12.38 -3.52 12.83
CA ALA A 140 11.51 -4.32 11.95
C ALA A 140 10.09 -3.73 11.86
N TRP A 141 9.56 -3.18 12.96
CA TRP A 141 8.25 -2.53 12.99
C TRP A 141 8.24 -1.11 12.41
N GLU A 142 9.30 -0.34 12.64
CA GLU A 142 9.36 1.09 12.33
C GLU A 142 10.11 1.42 11.03
N MET A 143 10.73 0.44 10.37
CA MET A 143 11.31 0.69 9.05
C MET A 143 10.22 1.01 8.03
N PRO A 144 10.51 1.86 7.03
CA PRO A 144 9.59 2.11 5.93
C PRO A 144 9.08 0.80 5.34
N GLU A 145 7.78 0.71 5.11
CA GLU A 145 7.14 -0.54 4.69
C GLU A 145 7.70 -1.08 3.37
N CYS A 146 7.99 -0.20 2.41
CA CYS A 146 8.66 -0.57 1.16
C CYS A 146 10.01 -1.23 1.42
N GLN A 147 10.83 -0.71 2.35
CA GLN A 147 12.12 -1.31 2.73
C GLN A 147 11.92 -2.67 3.40
N ALA A 148 10.93 -2.81 4.29
CA ALA A 148 10.61 -4.07 4.95
C ALA A 148 10.30 -5.17 3.94
N ILE A 149 9.53 -4.84 2.90
CA ILE A 149 9.15 -5.80 1.86
C ILE A 149 10.36 -6.15 0.99
N TRP A 150 11.18 -5.18 0.58
CA TRP A 150 12.43 -5.44 -0.14
C TRP A 150 13.37 -6.37 0.64
N TYR A 151 13.59 -6.10 1.92
CA TYR A 151 14.41 -6.96 2.78
C TYR A 151 13.80 -8.35 2.94
N ASN A 152 12.50 -8.44 3.20
CA ASN A 152 11.82 -9.72 3.36
C ASN A 152 11.95 -10.59 2.12
N SER A 153 11.80 -10.00 0.94
CA SER A 153 11.96 -10.70 -0.34
C SER A 153 13.39 -11.14 -0.59
N ALA A 154 14.38 -10.28 -0.37
CA ALA A 154 15.79 -10.64 -0.49
C ALA A 154 16.16 -11.80 0.48
N LEU A 155 15.64 -11.76 1.71
CA LEU A 155 15.85 -12.82 2.70
C LEU A 155 15.14 -14.13 2.31
N ALA A 156 13.95 -14.05 1.72
CA ALA A 156 13.23 -15.22 1.22
C ALA A 156 13.97 -15.88 0.06
N ILE A 157 14.43 -15.10 -0.93
CA ILE A 157 15.24 -15.56 -2.06
C ILE A 157 16.53 -16.22 -1.56
N ARG A 158 17.22 -15.59 -0.60
CA ARG A 158 18.42 -16.16 0.03
C ARG A 158 18.16 -17.52 0.71
N LYS A 159 16.96 -17.73 1.24
CA LYS A 159 16.52 -18.99 1.86
C LYS A 159 16.00 -20.02 0.83
N GLY A 160 16.07 -19.72 -0.46
CA GLY A 160 15.67 -20.61 -1.55
C GLY A 160 14.19 -20.50 -1.95
N ALA A 161 13.49 -19.43 -1.56
CA ALA A 161 12.15 -19.19 -2.06
C ALA A 161 12.21 -18.84 -3.56
N ASP A 162 11.34 -19.44 -4.36
CA ASP A 162 11.23 -19.26 -5.81
C ASP A 162 10.54 -17.94 -6.19
N VAL A 163 11.00 -16.83 -5.63
CA VAL A 163 10.41 -15.50 -5.80
C VAL A 163 11.21 -14.74 -6.85
N ALA A 164 10.63 -14.53 -8.02
CA ALA A 164 11.20 -13.68 -9.07
C ALA A 164 10.64 -12.25 -8.95
N ILE A 165 11.52 -11.27 -8.71
CA ILE A 165 11.18 -9.84 -8.76
C ILE A 165 11.21 -9.42 -10.23
N MET A 166 10.08 -8.89 -10.71
CA MET A 166 9.93 -8.46 -12.09
C MET A 166 10.76 -7.19 -12.33
N SER A 167 11.49 -7.14 -13.44
CA SER A 167 12.28 -5.97 -13.82
C SER A 167 11.42 -4.87 -14.46
N PRO A 168 11.88 -3.60 -14.48
CA PRO A 168 11.15 -2.51 -15.12
C PRO A 168 10.92 -2.71 -16.63
N GLU A 169 11.81 -3.43 -17.31
CA GLU A 169 11.71 -3.71 -18.75
C GLU A 169 10.62 -4.76 -19.03
N GLU A 170 10.56 -5.80 -18.22
CA GLU A 170 9.50 -6.82 -18.26
C GLU A 170 8.12 -6.21 -17.96
N GLU A 171 8.05 -5.24 -17.05
CA GLU A 171 6.80 -4.50 -16.77
C GLU A 171 6.32 -3.67 -17.96
N ALA A 172 7.23 -2.97 -18.63
CA ALA A 172 6.89 -2.17 -19.80
C ALA A 172 6.35 -3.07 -20.93
N PHE A 173 6.98 -4.23 -21.13
CA PHE A 173 6.52 -5.22 -22.10
C PHE A 173 5.11 -5.76 -21.76
N MET A 174 4.87 -6.15 -20.50
CA MET A 174 3.55 -6.62 -20.07
C MET A 174 2.47 -5.54 -20.21
N ALA A 175 2.77 -4.29 -19.85
CA ALA A 175 1.82 -3.18 -19.99
C ALA A 175 1.48 -2.91 -21.45
N GLU A 176 2.45 -3.02 -22.36
CA GLU A 176 2.22 -2.92 -23.81
C GLU A 176 1.36 -4.08 -24.32
N GLU A 177 1.62 -5.31 -23.91
CA GLU A 177 0.81 -6.48 -24.30
C GLU A 177 -0.62 -6.39 -23.75
N GLU A 178 -0.81 -6.04 -22.47
CA GLU A 178 -2.15 -5.80 -21.91
C GLU A 178 -2.90 -4.67 -22.62
N ALA A 179 -2.19 -3.60 -23.02
CA ALA A 179 -2.78 -2.50 -23.77
C ALA A 179 -3.21 -2.95 -25.18
N LYS A 180 -2.40 -3.79 -25.85
CA LYS A 180 -2.74 -4.42 -27.12
C LYS A 180 -3.94 -5.36 -26.98
N GLU A 181 -3.98 -6.19 -25.94
CA GLU A 181 -5.10 -7.09 -25.67
C GLU A 181 -6.40 -6.33 -25.36
N LYS A 182 -6.34 -5.27 -24.53
CA LYS A 182 -7.50 -4.41 -24.25
C LYS A 182 -7.97 -3.66 -25.51
N ALA A 183 -7.06 -3.18 -26.34
CA ALA A 183 -7.40 -2.56 -27.62
C ALA A 183 -8.02 -3.58 -28.59
N ALA A 184 -7.49 -4.80 -28.66
CA ALA A 184 -8.03 -5.89 -29.47
C ALA A 184 -9.44 -6.31 -28.99
N ALA A 185 -9.65 -6.44 -27.68
CA ALA A 185 -10.95 -6.76 -27.09
C ALA A 185 -11.98 -5.65 -27.31
N ALA A 186 -11.58 -4.37 -27.22
CA ALA A 186 -12.45 -3.23 -27.51
C ALA A 186 -12.81 -3.13 -29.00
N SER A 187 -11.95 -3.63 -29.89
CA SER A 187 -12.17 -3.60 -31.34
C SER A 187 -13.09 -4.71 -31.87
N ASN A 188 -13.53 -5.66 -31.01
CA ASN A 188 -14.34 -6.81 -31.41
C ASN A 188 -15.70 -6.91 -30.66
N PRO A 189 -16.66 -6.00 -30.89
CA PRO A 189 -17.99 -6.04 -30.26
C PRO A 189 -18.98 -6.92 -31.06
N ALA A 190 -18.62 -8.18 -31.37
CA ALA A 190 -19.52 -9.06 -32.13
C ALA A 190 -19.38 -10.53 -31.74
N LYS A 191 -19.99 -10.91 -30.60
CA LYS A 191 -20.50 -12.28 -30.41
C LYS A 191 -21.50 -12.44 -29.25
N GLU A 192 -22.48 -11.54 -29.13
CA GLU A 192 -23.70 -11.83 -28.34
C GLU A 192 -24.96 -11.32 -29.05
N THR A 193 -25.20 -11.80 -30.27
CA THR A 193 -26.56 -11.96 -30.78
C THR A 193 -26.57 -13.14 -31.75
N ASN A 194 -27.00 -14.31 -31.28
CA ASN A 194 -27.65 -15.28 -32.17
C ASN A 194 -29.13 -15.35 -31.75
N PRO A 195 -30.05 -14.78 -32.53
CA PRO A 195 -31.45 -15.12 -32.45
C PRO A 195 -31.71 -16.35 -33.33
N THR A 196 -32.09 -17.49 -32.76
CA THR A 196 -32.76 -18.55 -33.53
C THR A 196 -33.58 -19.49 -32.64
N ASN A 197 -34.89 -19.25 -32.67
CA ASN A 197 -36.00 -20.20 -32.84
C ASN A 197 -36.02 -21.55 -32.08
N GLY A 198 -37.08 -21.69 -31.27
CA GLY A 198 -37.68 -22.91 -30.75
C GLY A 198 -38.93 -22.56 -29.98
#